data_AF-A0A7V2S2B9-F1
#
_entry.id   AF-A0A7V2S2B9-F1
#
_cell.length_a   1.000
_cell.length_b   1.000
_cell.length_c   1.000
_cell.angle_alpha   90.00
_cell.angle_beta   90.00
_cell.angle_gamma   90.00
#
_symmetry.space_group_name_H-M   'P 1'
#
loop_
_entity.id
_entity.type
_entity.pdbx_description
1 polymer ?
#
loop_
_entity_poly.entity_id
_entity_poly.type
_entity_poly.pdbx_seq_one_letter_code
_entity_poly.pdbx_strand_id
1 'polypeptide(L)'
;MEAMDGPVNFGDRDNFWGCLADGFDKEPVFNMPYNYPYYNNLFENYGFKNYFNQYTYHIDVQGGSHSPIIREKAARLHRDPAYHFEILSKKNKSRIPQDFMIIFNKAWARFPGVSRIRLQQAKALFKTLKPIMDPHAVIFGYYHDDPIAFYVMVPDLNQVIRKFNGKMNWLNKLRLMGDLKLFKKCDRLIGLIFGVVPEHQGKGVESALVVRFEEEIFSGRVKYTDLEMNWVGDFNPGMMKLVEQIGGTIHKTHITYRYLFDRRRKFERAKRTS
;
A
#
# COMPACT_ATOMS: atom_id res chain seq x y z
N MET A 1 -0.72 -1.28 31.42
CA MET A 1 -1.36 -1.13 30.10
C MET A 1 -2.32 0.05 30.20
N GLU A 2 -2.23 1.06 29.34
CA GLU A 2 -2.96 2.34 29.52
C GLU A 2 -4.19 2.48 28.61
N ALA A 3 -4.20 1.77 27.48
CA ALA A 3 -5.25 1.83 26.47
C ALA A 3 -5.32 0.52 25.68
N MET A 4 -6.42 0.34 24.94
CA MET A 4 -6.65 -0.74 23.97
C MET A 4 -7.08 -0.15 22.63
N ASP A 5 -6.47 -0.61 21.54
CA ASP A 5 -6.80 -0.21 20.17
C ASP A 5 -7.64 -1.29 19.49
N GLY A 6 -8.62 -0.90 18.67
CA GLY A 6 -9.48 -1.84 17.97
C GLY A 6 -10.38 -1.19 16.90
N PRO A 7 -10.89 -1.97 15.94
CA PRO A 7 -10.55 -3.36 15.70
C PRO A 7 -9.15 -3.48 15.08
N VAL A 8 -8.34 -4.38 15.62
CA VAL A 8 -7.03 -4.74 15.10
C VAL A 8 -6.98 -6.25 14.95
N ASN A 9 -6.33 -6.73 13.90
CA ASN A 9 -6.07 -8.15 13.74
C ASN A 9 -4.79 -8.54 14.47
N PHE A 10 -4.67 -9.81 14.86
CA PHE A 10 -3.43 -10.32 15.46
C PHE A 10 -2.29 -10.32 14.44
N GLY A 11 -1.11 -9.90 14.88
CA GLY A 11 0.10 -9.86 14.05
C GLY A 11 0.61 -8.43 13.83
N ASP A 12 1.42 -8.28 12.79
CA ASP A 12 1.91 -6.98 12.37
C ASP A 12 0.74 -6.12 11.85
N ARG A 13 0.95 -4.79 11.74
CA ARG A 13 -0.08 -3.85 11.26
C ARG A 13 -0.28 -3.95 9.74
N ASP A 14 -0.55 -5.14 9.22
CA ASP A 14 -0.50 -5.41 7.79
C ASP A 14 -1.87 -5.78 7.18
N ASN A 15 -2.76 -6.44 7.93
CA ASN A 15 -4.03 -6.95 7.39
C ASN A 15 -5.21 -6.80 8.34
N PHE A 16 -6.40 -6.48 7.82
CA PHE A 16 -7.68 -6.46 8.54
C PHE A 16 -7.75 -5.51 9.74
N TRP A 17 -7.12 -4.34 9.63
CA TRP A 17 -7.18 -3.29 10.65
C TRP A 17 -8.27 -2.27 10.36
N GLY A 18 -8.88 -1.73 11.42
CA GLY A 18 -9.88 -0.67 11.34
C GLY A 18 -11.29 -1.17 11.06
N CYS A 19 -12.27 -0.34 11.39
CA CYS A 19 -13.69 -0.58 11.15
C CYS A 19 -14.13 0.26 9.96
N LEU A 20 -14.68 -0.36 8.92
CA LEU A 20 -15.23 0.35 7.76
C LEU A 20 -16.33 1.29 8.25
N ALA A 21 -16.17 2.58 7.98
CA ALA A 21 -17.06 3.65 8.37
C ALA A 21 -17.70 4.35 7.16
N ASP A 22 -17.05 4.31 6.00
CA ASP A 22 -17.55 4.87 4.75
C ASP A 22 -17.06 4.07 3.53
N GLY A 23 -17.84 4.06 2.45
CA GLY A 23 -17.56 3.31 1.21
C GLY A 23 -18.18 1.91 1.15
N PHE A 24 -19.33 1.69 1.82
CA PHE A 24 -20.08 0.42 1.80
C PHE A 24 -20.72 0.07 0.45
N ASP A 25 -20.71 1.00 -0.50
CA ASP A 25 -21.12 0.80 -1.90
C ASP A 25 -19.96 0.32 -2.79
N LYS A 26 -18.72 0.33 -2.28
CA LYS A 26 -17.52 -0.06 -3.02
C LYS A 26 -17.16 -1.52 -2.75
N GLU A 27 -16.48 -2.15 -3.71
CA GLU A 27 -15.97 -3.50 -3.50
C GLU A 27 -14.90 -3.54 -2.37
N PRO A 28 -14.85 -4.61 -1.57
CA PRO A 28 -13.78 -4.80 -0.59
C PRO A 28 -12.43 -4.89 -1.31
N VAL A 29 -11.39 -4.40 -0.65
CA VAL A 29 -10.00 -4.59 -1.09
C VAL A 29 -9.44 -5.81 -0.40
N PHE A 30 -8.62 -6.59 -1.11
CA PHE A 30 -7.92 -7.72 -0.51
C PHE A 30 -7.18 -7.30 0.77
N ASN A 31 -7.33 -8.11 1.83
CA ASN A 31 -6.78 -7.88 3.18
C ASN A 31 -7.27 -6.63 3.94
N MET A 32 -8.33 -5.96 3.46
CA MET A 32 -9.01 -4.91 4.21
C MET A 32 -10.30 -5.45 4.88
N PRO A 33 -10.67 -4.96 6.07
CA PRO A 33 -11.89 -5.40 6.73
C PRO A 33 -13.13 -4.83 6.04
N TYR A 34 -14.22 -5.59 6.08
CA TYR A 34 -15.52 -5.21 5.54
C TYR A 34 -16.63 -5.66 6.51
N ASN A 35 -16.98 -4.80 7.44
CA ASN A 35 -17.99 -5.04 8.47
C ASN A 35 -19.35 -4.46 8.06
N TYR A 36 -20.39 -4.78 8.84
CA TYR A 36 -21.67 -4.09 8.73
C TYR A 36 -21.58 -2.66 9.30
N PRO A 37 -22.40 -1.70 8.81
CA PRO A 37 -22.35 -0.31 9.24
C PRO A 37 -22.49 -0.10 10.77
N TYR A 38 -23.29 -0.94 11.43
CA TYR A 38 -23.55 -0.82 12.87
C TYR A 38 -22.34 -1.07 13.77
N TYR A 39 -21.25 -1.65 13.25
CA TYR A 39 -20.05 -1.96 14.07
C TYR A 39 -19.43 -0.69 14.66
N ASN A 40 -19.43 0.44 13.94
CA ASN A 40 -18.92 1.70 14.46
C ASN A 40 -19.68 2.13 15.72
N ASN A 41 -21.02 2.02 15.68
CA ASN A 41 -21.87 2.35 16.82
C ASN A 41 -21.59 1.44 18.03
N LEU A 42 -21.23 0.16 17.82
CA LEU A 42 -20.86 -0.74 18.92
C LEU A 42 -19.58 -0.26 19.63
N PHE A 43 -18.56 0.16 18.89
CA PHE A 43 -17.34 0.72 19.47
C PHE A 43 -17.62 2.01 20.22
N GLU A 44 -18.32 2.96 19.58
CA GLU A 44 -18.60 4.28 20.15
C GLU A 44 -19.48 4.18 21.40
N ASN A 45 -20.53 3.36 21.38
CA ASN A 45 -21.41 3.14 22.54
C ASN A 45 -20.70 2.49 23.72
N TYR A 46 -19.70 1.62 23.46
CA TYR A 46 -18.86 1.06 24.52
C TYR A 46 -17.91 2.09 25.14
N GLY A 47 -17.70 3.23 24.47
CA GLY A 47 -16.86 4.33 24.94
C GLY A 47 -15.46 4.36 24.33
N PHE A 48 -15.24 3.66 23.22
CA PHE A 48 -14.09 3.89 22.36
C PHE A 48 -14.19 5.25 21.66
N LYS A 49 -13.04 5.80 21.28
CA LYS A 49 -12.95 7.05 20.50
C LYS A 49 -12.07 6.85 19.28
N ASN A 50 -12.39 7.54 18.19
CA ASN A 50 -11.62 7.47 16.94
C ASN A 50 -10.18 7.94 17.17
N TYR A 51 -9.23 6.99 17.08
CA TYR A 51 -7.81 7.24 17.29
C TYR A 51 -7.15 7.76 16.03
N PHE A 52 -7.44 7.14 14.89
CA PHE A 52 -7.07 7.64 13.56
C PHE A 52 -8.00 7.08 12.48
N ASN A 53 -8.11 7.84 11.39
CA ASN A 53 -8.70 7.34 10.16
C ASN A 53 -7.61 6.74 9.29
N GLN A 54 -7.95 5.69 8.57
CA GLN A 54 -7.13 5.15 7.50
C GLN A 54 -7.97 5.16 6.22
N TYR A 55 -7.43 5.78 5.19
CA TYR A 55 -8.10 5.97 3.92
C TYR A 55 -7.63 4.92 2.93
N THR A 56 -8.57 4.49 2.09
CA THR A 56 -8.25 3.85 0.83
C THR A 56 -8.55 4.82 -0.28
N TYR A 57 -7.48 5.26 -0.95
CA TYR A 57 -7.58 6.11 -2.12
C TYR A 57 -7.72 5.27 -3.37
N HIS A 58 -8.52 5.75 -4.32
CA HIS A 58 -8.63 5.23 -5.66
C HIS A 58 -8.03 6.21 -6.66
N ILE A 59 -7.30 5.66 -7.63
CA ILE A 59 -6.65 6.39 -8.71
C ILE A 59 -7.02 5.69 -10.01
N ASP A 60 -7.54 6.46 -10.97
CA ASP A 60 -7.59 6.05 -12.37
C ASP A 60 -6.18 6.18 -12.96
N VAL A 61 -5.58 5.06 -13.33
CA VAL A 61 -4.20 5.03 -13.84
C VAL A 61 -4.13 5.21 -15.35
N GLN A 62 -5.25 5.16 -16.08
CA GLN A 62 -5.29 5.35 -17.54
C GLN A 62 -5.15 6.83 -17.93
N GLY A 63 -5.56 7.75 -17.05
CA GLY A 63 -5.38 9.19 -17.25
C GLY A 63 -3.95 9.70 -16.96
N GLY A 64 -3.15 8.91 -16.25
CA GLY A 64 -1.86 9.32 -15.68
C GLY A 64 -1.98 10.40 -14.61
N SER A 65 -0.84 10.79 -14.01
CA SER A 65 -0.82 11.90 -13.08
C SER A 65 -1.18 13.19 -13.80
N HIS A 66 -2.28 13.79 -13.34
CA HIS A 66 -2.77 15.09 -13.78
C HIS A 66 -1.94 16.26 -13.23
N SER A 67 -0.95 16.01 -12.35
CA SER A 67 -0.17 17.07 -11.71
C SER A 67 1.12 17.39 -12.48
N PRO A 68 1.26 18.62 -13.02
CA PRO A 68 2.50 19.07 -13.65
C PRO A 68 3.70 19.00 -12.70
N ILE A 69 3.48 19.17 -11.40
CA ILE A 69 4.52 19.14 -10.36
C ILE A 69 5.15 17.74 -10.26
N ILE A 70 4.35 16.67 -10.40
CA ILE A 70 4.86 15.29 -10.38
C ILE A 70 5.77 15.07 -11.59
N ARG A 71 5.34 15.49 -12.78
CA ARG A 71 6.13 15.36 -14.02
C ARG A 71 7.43 16.17 -13.94
N GLU A 72 7.38 17.40 -13.43
CA GLU A 72 8.56 18.26 -13.29
C GLU A 72 9.59 17.66 -12.32
N LYS A 73 9.15 17.21 -11.15
CA LYS A 73 10.03 16.57 -10.15
C LYS A 73 10.67 15.30 -10.69
N ALA A 74 9.89 14.46 -11.38
CA ALA A 74 10.40 13.24 -12.01
C ALA A 74 11.43 13.58 -13.11
N ALA A 75 11.11 14.53 -13.99
CA ALA A 75 12.01 14.95 -15.06
C ALA A 75 13.33 15.52 -14.53
N ARG A 76 13.30 16.26 -13.42
CA ARG A 76 14.52 16.74 -12.77
C ARG A 76 15.40 15.59 -12.29
N LEU A 77 14.82 14.56 -11.66
CA LEU A 77 15.58 13.38 -11.24
C LEU A 77 16.08 12.55 -12.42
N HIS A 78 15.31 12.43 -13.50
CA HIS A 78 15.73 11.69 -14.70
C HIS A 78 16.92 12.35 -15.42
N ARG A 79 17.15 13.65 -15.22
CA ARG A 79 18.33 14.35 -15.74
C ARG A 79 19.61 14.06 -14.94
N ASP A 80 19.47 13.59 -13.70
CA ASP A 80 20.60 13.23 -12.86
C ASP A 80 20.96 11.76 -13.09
N PRO A 81 22.10 11.45 -13.75
CA PRO A 81 22.48 10.08 -14.08
C PRO A 81 22.81 9.24 -12.84
N ALA A 82 22.95 9.85 -11.66
CA ALA A 82 23.10 9.12 -10.42
C ALA A 82 21.82 8.37 -10.03
N TYR A 83 20.65 8.83 -10.48
CA TYR A 83 19.37 8.18 -10.22
C TYR A 83 18.97 7.23 -11.35
N HIS A 84 18.46 6.06 -10.97
CA HIS A 84 17.78 5.18 -11.91
C HIS A 84 16.62 4.43 -11.25
N PHE A 85 15.62 4.07 -12.06
CA PHE A 85 14.40 3.41 -11.61
C PHE A 85 14.11 2.21 -12.52
N GLU A 86 13.90 1.05 -11.92
CA GLU A 86 13.69 -0.19 -12.65
C GLU A 86 12.56 -1.02 -12.09
N ILE A 87 11.89 -1.74 -12.99
CA ILE A 87 10.88 -2.74 -12.62
C ILE A 87 11.54 -4.04 -12.20
N LEU A 88 10.80 -4.86 -11.46
CA LEU A 88 11.17 -6.25 -11.21
C LEU A 88 11.32 -6.98 -12.55
N SER A 89 12.41 -7.73 -12.68
CA SER A 89 12.73 -8.50 -13.87
C SER A 89 13.47 -9.78 -13.50
N LYS A 90 13.66 -10.68 -14.48
CA LYS A 90 14.46 -11.90 -14.26
C LYS A 90 15.92 -11.60 -13.89
N LYS A 91 16.45 -10.44 -14.30
CA LYS A 91 17.84 -10.03 -14.10
C LYS A 91 18.11 -9.56 -12.66
N ASN A 92 17.18 -8.83 -12.06
CA ASN A 92 17.33 -8.24 -10.72
C ASN A 92 16.60 -9.02 -9.61
N LYS A 93 15.75 -10.03 -9.93
CA LYS A 93 14.95 -10.77 -8.93
C LYS A 93 15.71 -11.27 -7.70
N SER A 94 17.02 -11.56 -7.81
CA SER A 94 17.84 -12.08 -6.71
C SER A 94 18.22 -10.99 -5.70
N ARG A 95 18.40 -9.74 -6.13
CA ARG A 95 18.74 -8.60 -5.26
C ARG A 95 17.53 -7.99 -4.56
N ILE A 96 16.36 -8.07 -5.17
CA ILE A 96 15.13 -7.41 -4.71
C ILE A 96 14.78 -7.66 -3.22
N PRO A 97 14.87 -8.88 -2.67
CA PRO A 97 14.63 -9.08 -1.24
C PRO A 97 15.64 -8.35 -0.34
N GLN A 98 16.89 -8.22 -0.77
CA GLN A 98 17.92 -7.46 -0.05
C GLN A 98 17.67 -5.96 -0.15
N ASP A 99 17.37 -5.45 -1.35
CA ASP A 99 17.07 -4.04 -1.58
C ASP A 99 15.85 -3.60 -0.77
N PHE A 100 14.79 -4.42 -0.79
CA PHE A 100 13.60 -4.22 0.03
C PHE A 100 13.94 -4.16 1.53
N MET A 101 14.75 -5.09 2.05
CA MET A 101 15.16 -5.10 3.45
C MET A 101 15.90 -3.81 3.82
N ILE A 102 16.83 -3.36 2.98
CA ILE A 102 17.61 -2.13 3.21
C ILE A 102 16.68 -0.92 3.30
N ILE A 103 15.83 -0.74 2.30
CA ILE A 103 14.91 0.40 2.22
C ILE A 103 13.89 0.33 3.37
N PHE A 104 13.29 -0.84 3.63
CA PHE A 104 12.30 -1.01 4.70
C PHE A 104 12.89 -0.65 6.07
N ASN A 105 14.09 -1.13 6.38
CA ASN A 105 14.72 -0.85 7.66
C ASN A 105 15.12 0.62 7.82
N LYS A 106 15.47 1.32 6.73
CA LYS A 106 15.78 2.75 6.75
C LYS A 106 14.51 3.62 6.81
N ALA A 107 13.51 3.30 6.00
CA ALA A 107 12.31 4.11 5.82
C ALA A 107 11.24 3.87 6.89
N TRP A 108 11.05 2.60 7.29
CA TRP A 108 9.90 2.14 8.10
C TRP A 108 10.24 1.74 9.53
N ALA A 109 11.41 1.14 9.81
CA ALA A 109 11.75 0.68 11.16
C ALA A 109 11.99 1.82 12.19
N ARG A 110 11.82 3.08 11.78
CA ARG A 110 11.75 4.25 12.67
C ARG A 110 10.34 4.51 13.22
N PHE A 111 9.30 3.91 12.62
CA PHE A 111 7.92 4.11 13.07
C PHE A 111 7.63 3.25 14.32
N PRO A 112 6.96 3.81 15.34
CA PRO A 112 6.62 3.05 16.55
C PRO A 112 5.80 1.79 16.23
N GLY A 113 6.31 0.63 16.62
CA GLY A 113 5.66 -0.67 16.42
C GLY A 113 6.03 -1.38 15.11
N VAL A 114 7.00 -0.87 14.33
CA VAL A 114 7.54 -1.57 13.16
C VAL A 114 8.93 -2.10 13.49
N SER A 115 9.10 -3.42 13.50
CA SER A 115 10.40 -4.06 13.74
C SER A 115 11.25 -4.11 12.48
N ARG A 116 12.58 -4.06 12.65
CA ARG A 116 13.50 -4.33 11.54
C ARG A 116 13.30 -5.75 11.02
N ILE A 117 13.32 -5.90 9.70
CA ILE A 117 13.23 -7.21 9.04
C ILE A 117 14.62 -7.73 8.67
N ARG A 118 14.79 -9.05 8.74
CA ARG A 118 15.98 -9.78 8.28
C ARG A 118 15.82 -10.21 6.83
N LEU A 119 16.93 -10.48 6.16
CA LEU A 119 16.93 -10.91 4.75
C LEU A 119 16.08 -12.18 4.52
N GLN A 120 16.07 -13.11 5.48
CA GLN A 120 15.26 -14.33 5.38
C GLN A 120 13.75 -14.02 5.41
N GLN A 121 13.32 -13.04 6.21
CA GLN A 121 11.93 -12.60 6.25
C GLN A 121 11.53 -11.91 4.94
N ALA A 122 12.40 -11.04 4.41
CA ALA A 122 12.18 -10.43 3.10
C ALA A 122 12.08 -11.49 1.98
N LYS A 123 12.99 -12.48 1.96
CA LYS A 123 12.94 -13.61 1.00
C LYS A 123 11.64 -14.41 1.14
N ALA A 124 11.18 -14.67 2.36
CA ALA A 124 9.93 -15.36 2.61
C ALA A 124 8.72 -14.56 2.10
N LEU A 125 8.70 -13.24 2.35
CA LEU A 125 7.65 -12.35 1.85
C LEU A 125 7.55 -12.39 0.32
N PHE A 126 8.66 -12.18 -0.39
CA PHE A 126 8.65 -12.23 -1.86
C PHE A 126 8.34 -13.63 -2.41
N LYS A 127 8.70 -14.70 -1.69
CA LYS A 127 8.30 -16.07 -2.06
C LYS A 127 6.78 -16.25 -1.96
N THR A 128 6.15 -15.71 -0.93
CA THR A 128 4.70 -15.74 -0.73
C THR A 128 3.95 -14.88 -1.75
N LEU A 129 4.48 -13.71 -2.09
CA LEU A 129 3.87 -12.80 -3.07
C LEU A 129 4.09 -13.25 -4.52
N LYS A 130 5.14 -14.03 -4.81
CA LYS A 130 5.49 -14.48 -6.17
C LYS A 130 4.32 -14.97 -7.05
N PRO A 131 3.37 -15.77 -6.55
CA PRO A 131 2.25 -16.26 -7.36
C PRO A 131 1.35 -15.14 -7.88
N ILE A 132 1.23 -14.04 -7.14
CA ILE A 132 0.29 -12.95 -7.43
C ILE A 132 0.98 -11.71 -7.99
N MET A 133 2.28 -11.52 -7.73
CA MET A 133 3.04 -10.37 -8.21
C MET A 133 3.03 -10.22 -9.72
N ASP A 134 2.78 -9.00 -10.19
CA ASP A 134 3.11 -8.56 -11.54
C ASP A 134 4.46 -7.81 -11.50
N PRO A 135 5.50 -8.26 -12.24
CA PRO A 135 6.79 -7.56 -12.25
C PRO A 135 6.73 -6.09 -12.69
N HIS A 136 5.76 -5.71 -13.53
CA HIS A 136 5.56 -4.33 -13.98
C HIS A 136 4.97 -3.43 -12.89
N ALA A 137 4.39 -4.03 -11.84
CA ALA A 137 3.79 -3.33 -10.70
C ALA A 137 4.76 -3.26 -9.49
N VAL A 138 6.03 -3.62 -9.68
CA VAL A 138 7.05 -3.62 -8.63
C VAL A 138 8.26 -2.84 -9.12
N ILE A 139 8.50 -1.68 -8.52
CA ILE A 139 9.50 -0.71 -8.98
C ILE A 139 10.47 -0.42 -7.85
N PHE A 140 11.77 -0.35 -8.17
CA PHE A 140 12.82 0.05 -7.26
C PHE A 140 13.55 1.27 -7.83
N GLY A 141 13.90 2.20 -6.95
CA GLY A 141 14.70 3.39 -7.25
C GLY A 141 16.05 3.31 -6.56
N TYR A 142 17.07 3.77 -7.26
CA TYR A 142 18.47 3.70 -6.83
C TYR A 142 19.16 5.05 -6.99
N TYR A 143 20.17 5.29 -6.16
CA TYR A 143 21.09 6.42 -6.27
C TYR A 143 22.52 5.90 -6.14
N HIS A 144 23.35 6.04 -7.18
CA HIS A 144 24.67 5.41 -7.26
C HIS A 144 24.65 3.90 -6.94
N ASP A 145 23.66 3.18 -7.50
CA ASP A 145 23.40 1.75 -7.28
C ASP A 145 22.96 1.35 -5.85
N ASP A 146 22.89 2.30 -4.91
CA ASP A 146 22.30 2.05 -3.60
C ASP A 146 20.77 2.08 -3.67
N PRO A 147 20.06 1.09 -3.11
CA PRO A 147 18.60 1.07 -3.12
C PRO A 147 18.04 2.15 -2.18
N ILE A 148 17.29 3.09 -2.75
CA ILE A 148 16.74 4.26 -2.03
C ILE A 148 15.22 4.25 -1.92
N ALA A 149 14.53 3.53 -2.80
CA ALA A 149 13.08 3.53 -2.80
C ALA A 149 12.48 2.28 -3.44
N PHE A 150 11.26 1.94 -3.04
CA PHE A 150 10.47 0.93 -3.71
C PHE A 150 9.00 1.32 -3.76
N TYR A 151 8.32 0.75 -4.75
CA TYR A 151 6.87 0.68 -4.81
C TYR A 151 6.47 -0.76 -5.14
N VAL A 152 5.80 -1.44 -4.21
CA VAL A 152 5.34 -2.83 -4.39
C VAL A 152 3.82 -2.82 -4.44
N MET A 153 3.28 -3.08 -5.64
CA MET A 153 1.85 -3.27 -5.86
C MET A 153 1.56 -4.72 -6.28
N VAL A 154 0.35 -5.18 -6.00
CA VAL A 154 -0.15 -6.49 -6.45
C VAL A 154 -1.55 -6.36 -7.03
N PRO A 155 -1.97 -7.29 -7.92
CA PRO A 155 -3.35 -7.35 -8.38
C PRO A 155 -4.32 -7.52 -7.21
N ASP A 156 -5.48 -6.86 -7.27
CA ASP A 156 -6.56 -7.07 -6.30
C ASP A 156 -7.13 -8.47 -6.43
N LEU A 157 -6.67 -9.35 -5.54
CA LEU A 157 -7.12 -10.73 -5.50
C LEU A 157 -8.62 -10.84 -5.25
N ASN A 158 -9.24 -9.86 -4.58
CA ASN A 158 -10.65 -9.93 -4.24
C ASN A 158 -11.54 -10.05 -5.48
N GLN A 159 -11.21 -9.33 -6.57
CA GLN A 159 -11.90 -9.41 -7.85
C GLN A 159 -11.89 -10.83 -8.44
N VAL A 160 -10.82 -11.58 -8.19
CA VAL A 160 -10.66 -12.94 -8.71
C VAL A 160 -11.26 -13.97 -7.75
N ILE A 161 -11.00 -13.87 -6.46
CA ILE A 161 -11.37 -14.90 -5.47
C ILE A 161 -12.81 -14.79 -4.99
N ARG A 162 -13.51 -13.66 -5.19
CA ARG A 162 -14.92 -13.48 -4.79
C ARG A 162 -15.82 -14.60 -5.31
N LYS A 163 -15.59 -15.05 -6.55
CA LYS A 163 -16.34 -16.16 -7.18
C LYS A 163 -16.05 -17.55 -6.58
N PHE A 164 -15.07 -17.67 -5.69
CA PHE A 164 -14.70 -18.94 -5.07
C PHE A 164 -15.53 -19.27 -3.83
N ASN A 165 -16.34 -18.32 -3.33
CA ASN A 165 -17.24 -18.52 -2.18
C ASN A 165 -16.53 -19.17 -0.98
N GLY A 166 -15.32 -18.67 -0.64
CA GLY A 166 -14.52 -19.14 0.49
C GLY A 166 -13.77 -20.46 0.27
N LYS A 167 -13.88 -21.12 -0.90
CA LYS A 167 -13.24 -22.41 -1.16
C LYS A 167 -11.91 -22.25 -1.91
N MET A 168 -10.80 -22.66 -1.31
CA MET A 168 -9.46 -22.64 -1.96
C MET A 168 -8.94 -24.05 -2.28
N ASN A 169 -9.76 -24.83 -2.99
CA ASN A 169 -9.38 -26.16 -3.47
C ASN A 169 -8.41 -26.08 -4.68
N TRP A 170 -7.88 -27.22 -5.11
CA TRP A 170 -6.91 -27.29 -6.21
C TRP A 170 -7.44 -26.65 -7.52
N LEU A 171 -8.73 -26.84 -7.83
CA LEU A 171 -9.40 -26.22 -8.98
C LEU A 171 -9.38 -24.69 -8.89
N ASN A 172 -9.74 -24.14 -7.73
CA ASN A 172 -9.77 -22.69 -7.53
C ASN A 172 -8.36 -22.09 -7.49
N LYS A 173 -7.34 -22.84 -7.06
CA LYS A 173 -5.93 -22.44 -7.21
C LYS A 173 -5.50 -22.35 -8.67
N LEU A 174 -5.88 -23.33 -9.50
CA LEU A 174 -5.62 -23.27 -10.95
C LEU A 174 -6.37 -22.13 -11.63
N ARG A 175 -7.64 -21.91 -11.26
CA ARG A 175 -8.45 -20.78 -11.74
C ARG A 175 -7.81 -19.44 -11.35
N LEU A 176 -7.37 -19.29 -10.10
CA LEU A 176 -6.67 -18.09 -9.63
C LEU A 176 -5.44 -17.80 -10.50
N MET A 177 -4.59 -18.79 -10.71
CA MET A 177 -3.38 -18.64 -11.53
C MET A 177 -3.73 -18.32 -12.99
N GLY A 178 -4.73 -18.98 -13.57
CA GLY A 178 -5.19 -18.71 -14.94
C GLY A 178 -5.77 -17.30 -15.08
N ASP A 179 -6.67 -16.91 -14.19
CA ASP A 179 -7.33 -15.60 -14.23
C ASP A 179 -6.34 -14.45 -14.01
N LEU A 180 -5.34 -14.62 -13.15
CA LEU A 180 -4.31 -13.61 -12.93
C LEU A 180 -3.25 -13.58 -14.04
N LYS A 181 -2.71 -14.73 -14.45
CA LYS A 181 -1.51 -14.79 -15.31
C LYS A 181 -1.82 -14.94 -16.80
N LEU A 182 -2.88 -15.65 -17.16
CA LEU A 182 -3.22 -15.94 -18.56
C LEU A 182 -4.28 -14.97 -19.06
N PHE A 183 -5.39 -14.85 -18.33
CA PHE A 183 -6.55 -14.08 -18.76
C PHE A 183 -6.50 -12.62 -18.31
N LYS A 184 -5.62 -12.28 -17.35
CA LYS A 184 -5.49 -10.92 -16.79
C LYS A 184 -6.84 -10.30 -16.41
N LYS A 185 -7.70 -11.06 -15.71
CA LYS A 185 -9.07 -10.65 -15.33
C LYS A 185 -9.14 -9.70 -14.12
N CYS A 186 -7.99 -9.18 -13.70
CA CYS A 186 -7.89 -8.22 -12.63
C CYS A 186 -7.44 -6.91 -13.24
N ASP A 187 -8.28 -5.89 -13.14
CA ASP A 187 -8.07 -4.55 -13.68
C ASP A 187 -7.60 -3.57 -12.59
N ARG A 188 -7.63 -3.99 -11.32
CA ARG A 188 -7.20 -3.19 -10.18
C ARG A 188 -5.89 -3.65 -9.55
N LEU A 189 -5.02 -2.70 -9.23
CA LEU A 189 -3.86 -2.90 -8.37
C LEU A 189 -4.13 -2.43 -6.94
N ILE A 190 -3.44 -3.03 -5.98
CA ILE A 190 -3.39 -2.60 -4.59
C ILE A 190 -1.94 -2.20 -4.26
N GLY A 191 -1.77 -0.99 -3.74
CA GLY A 191 -0.51 -0.51 -3.18
C GLY A 191 -0.20 -1.16 -1.83
N LEU A 192 0.55 -2.28 -1.82
CA LEU A 192 0.88 -2.97 -0.59
C LEU A 192 1.82 -2.16 0.31
N ILE A 193 2.91 -1.67 -0.28
CA ILE A 193 3.90 -0.94 0.49
C ILE A 193 4.72 -0.02 -0.41
N PHE A 194 4.97 1.16 0.11
CA PHE A 194 5.75 2.22 -0.51
C PHE A 194 6.84 2.67 0.46
N GLY A 195 8.05 2.93 0.00
CA GLY A 195 9.12 3.39 0.87
C GLY A 195 10.14 4.21 0.12
N VAL A 196 10.56 5.32 0.73
CA VAL A 196 11.72 6.11 0.33
C VAL A 196 12.59 6.32 1.57
N VAL A 197 13.88 6.06 1.44
CA VAL A 197 14.84 6.29 2.53
C VAL A 197 14.86 7.78 2.92
N PRO A 198 15.02 8.11 4.21
CA PRO A 198 14.86 9.48 4.72
C PRO A 198 15.66 10.53 3.96
N GLU A 199 16.88 10.19 3.54
CA GLU A 199 17.84 11.08 2.89
C GLU A 199 17.40 11.51 1.48
N HIS A 200 16.43 10.81 0.89
CA HIS A 200 15.92 11.04 -0.45
C HIS A 200 14.45 11.50 -0.47
N GLN A 201 13.81 11.64 0.69
CA GLN A 201 12.45 12.16 0.80
C GLN A 201 12.38 13.63 0.37
N GLY A 202 11.31 14.01 -0.34
CA GLY A 202 11.11 15.39 -0.80
C GLY A 202 11.98 15.81 -2.00
N LYS A 203 12.92 14.99 -2.44
CA LYS A 203 13.75 15.25 -3.64
C LYS A 203 13.01 14.97 -4.96
N GLY A 204 11.83 14.33 -4.89
CA GLY A 204 11.01 13.96 -6.04
C GLY A 204 11.07 12.47 -6.41
N VAL A 205 11.69 11.64 -5.57
CA VAL A 205 11.86 10.20 -5.81
C VAL A 205 10.52 9.49 -5.87
N GLU A 206 9.58 9.93 -5.04
CA GLU A 206 8.18 9.52 -5.05
C GLU A 206 7.54 9.78 -6.43
N SER A 207 7.76 10.98 -6.98
CA SER A 207 7.25 11.37 -8.30
C SER A 207 7.89 10.57 -9.43
N ALA A 208 9.18 10.27 -9.36
CA ALA A 208 9.87 9.46 -10.35
C ALA A 208 9.39 8.00 -10.36
N LEU A 209 9.09 7.43 -9.19
CA LEU A 209 8.46 6.09 -9.10
C LEU A 209 7.07 6.07 -9.76
N VAL A 210 6.25 7.10 -9.53
CA VAL A 210 4.92 7.23 -10.14
C VAL A 210 5.03 7.33 -11.66
N VAL A 211 5.89 8.21 -12.18
CA VAL A 211 6.08 8.36 -13.63
C VAL A 211 6.61 7.07 -14.25
N ARG A 212 7.56 6.39 -13.59
CA ARG A 212 8.06 5.09 -14.05
C ARG A 212 6.95 4.04 -14.12
N PHE A 213 5.99 4.06 -13.21
CA PHE A 213 4.82 3.18 -13.24
C PHE A 213 3.86 3.54 -14.39
N GLU A 214 3.58 4.82 -14.59
CA GLU A 214 2.76 5.32 -15.71
C GLU A 214 3.31 4.89 -17.07
N GLU A 215 4.63 4.88 -17.24
CA GLU A 215 5.27 4.36 -18.46
C GLU A 215 4.89 2.90 -18.75
N GLU A 216 4.76 2.05 -17.73
CA GLU A 216 4.31 0.67 -17.92
C GLU A 216 2.84 0.61 -18.33
N ILE A 217 1.97 1.45 -17.73
CA ILE A 217 0.56 1.57 -18.11
C ILE A 217 0.44 2.03 -19.57
N PHE A 218 1.09 3.13 -19.94
CA PHE A 218 1.00 3.73 -21.27
C PHE A 218 1.68 2.91 -22.37
N SER A 219 2.66 2.08 -22.02
CA SER A 219 3.23 1.11 -22.97
C SER A 219 2.24 0.00 -23.36
N GLY A 220 1.11 -0.12 -22.66
CA GLY A 220 0.11 -1.18 -22.87
C GLY A 220 0.55 -2.56 -22.36
N ARG A 221 1.72 -2.66 -21.70
CA ARG A 221 2.25 -3.92 -21.14
C ARG A 221 1.39 -4.43 -19.98
N VAL A 222 0.83 -3.50 -19.23
CA VAL A 222 -0.16 -3.76 -18.18
C VAL A 222 -1.51 -3.18 -18.57
N LYS A 223 -2.57 -3.84 -18.12
CA LYS A 223 -3.96 -3.52 -18.47
C LYS A 223 -4.78 -3.06 -17.27
N TYR A 224 -4.09 -2.60 -16.22
CA TYR A 224 -4.74 -2.11 -15.01
C TYR A 224 -5.37 -0.76 -15.29
N THR A 225 -6.62 -0.58 -14.91
CA THR A 225 -7.37 0.67 -15.01
C THR A 225 -7.41 1.41 -13.69
N ASP A 226 -7.34 0.67 -12.59
CA ASP A 226 -7.52 1.21 -11.25
C ASP A 226 -6.33 0.87 -10.35
N LEU A 227 -5.99 1.80 -9.45
CA LEU A 227 -5.07 1.58 -8.34
C LEU A 227 -5.77 1.99 -7.05
N GLU A 228 -5.87 1.07 -6.09
CA GLU A 228 -6.26 1.39 -4.72
C GLU A 228 -5.02 1.44 -3.81
N MET A 229 -4.75 2.61 -3.25
CA MET A 229 -3.74 2.81 -2.21
C MET A 229 -4.43 2.77 -0.86
N ASN A 230 -4.34 1.62 -0.20
CA ASN A 230 -4.96 1.38 1.10
C ASN A 230 -4.03 1.76 2.26
N TRP A 231 -4.62 1.85 3.46
CA TRP A 231 -3.91 2.11 4.72
C TRP A 231 -3.19 3.47 4.77
N VAL A 232 -3.72 4.49 4.09
CA VAL A 232 -3.20 5.86 4.21
C VAL A 232 -3.79 6.51 5.45
N GLY A 233 -3.05 6.48 6.56
CA GLY A 233 -3.47 7.08 7.82
C GLY A 233 -3.56 8.62 7.77
N ASP A 234 -4.58 9.21 8.39
CA ASP A 234 -4.75 10.66 8.52
C ASP A 234 -3.67 11.34 9.38
N PHE A 235 -2.89 10.54 10.10
CA PHE A 235 -1.68 10.96 10.78
C PHE A 235 -0.49 11.16 9.83
N ASN A 236 -0.57 10.76 8.55
CA ASN A 236 0.49 10.92 7.56
C ASN A 236 0.10 11.90 6.44
N PRO A 237 0.13 13.22 6.70
CA PRO A 237 -0.29 14.24 5.72
C PRO A 237 0.60 14.28 4.48
N GLY A 238 1.87 13.87 4.59
CA GLY A 238 2.79 13.78 3.45
C GLY A 238 2.33 12.74 2.42
N MET A 239 1.91 11.56 2.88
CA MET A 239 1.36 10.54 2.01
C MET A 239 0.01 10.95 1.42
N MET A 240 -0.90 11.51 2.22
CA MET A 240 -2.20 12.02 1.71
C MET A 240 -1.99 13.01 0.57
N LYS A 241 -1.10 13.99 0.76
CA LYS A 241 -0.78 14.99 -0.26
C LYS A 241 -0.18 14.36 -1.53
N LEU A 242 0.70 13.37 -1.39
CA LEU A 242 1.27 12.66 -2.55
C LEU A 242 0.18 11.95 -3.35
N VAL A 243 -0.70 11.22 -2.66
CA VAL A 243 -1.76 10.42 -3.30
C VAL A 243 -2.79 11.33 -3.97
N GLU A 244 -3.18 12.43 -3.34
CA GLU A 244 -4.04 13.46 -3.94
C GLU A 244 -3.39 14.11 -5.16
N GLN A 245 -2.08 14.37 -5.13
CA GLN A 245 -1.33 14.93 -6.27
C GLN A 245 -1.27 14.00 -7.48
N ILE A 246 -1.37 12.69 -7.29
CA ILE A 246 -1.42 11.72 -8.39
C ILE A 246 -2.85 11.41 -8.84
N GLY A 247 -3.83 12.22 -8.41
CA GLY A 247 -5.23 12.08 -8.81
C GLY A 247 -6.06 11.17 -7.90
N GLY A 248 -5.52 10.79 -6.74
CA GLY A 248 -6.21 9.92 -5.79
C GLY A 248 -7.41 10.60 -5.14
N THR A 249 -8.52 9.87 -5.06
CA THR A 249 -9.72 10.27 -4.31
C THR A 249 -10.04 9.25 -3.23
N ILE A 250 -10.51 9.70 -2.06
CA ILE A 250 -10.84 8.79 -0.96
C ILE A 250 -12.09 8.00 -1.35
N HIS A 251 -11.97 6.67 -1.43
CA HIS A 251 -13.07 5.75 -1.74
C HIS A 251 -13.67 5.08 -0.52
N LYS A 252 -12.83 4.78 0.47
CA LYS A 252 -13.23 4.12 1.72
C LYS A 252 -12.52 4.77 2.89
N THR A 253 -13.22 4.83 4.01
CA THR A 253 -12.65 5.23 5.30
C THR A 253 -12.83 4.10 6.29
N HIS A 254 -11.73 3.64 6.87
CA HIS A 254 -11.77 2.80 8.06
C HIS A 254 -11.29 3.60 9.27
N ILE A 255 -11.83 3.27 10.44
CA ILE A 255 -11.49 3.92 11.70
C ILE A 255 -10.83 2.90 12.62
N THR A 256 -9.63 3.23 13.09
CA THR A 256 -9.08 2.53 14.26
C THR A 256 -9.47 3.32 15.50
N TYR A 257 -10.15 2.67 16.43
CA TYR A 257 -10.56 3.25 17.68
C TYR A 257 -9.59 2.93 18.81
N ARG A 258 -9.63 3.75 19.87
CA ARG A 258 -8.91 3.55 21.11
C ARG A 258 -9.82 3.72 22.32
N TYR A 259 -9.67 2.81 23.27
CA TYR A 259 -10.30 2.85 24.59
C TYR A 259 -9.23 3.11 25.65
N LEU A 260 -9.38 4.19 26.43
CA LEU A 260 -8.53 4.46 27.60
C LEU A 260 -9.11 3.75 28.81
N PHE A 261 -8.28 3.00 29.55
CA PHE A 261 -8.73 2.30 30.76
C PHE A 261 -8.97 3.28 31.93
N ASP A 262 -8.11 4.29 32.09
CA ASP A 262 -8.40 5.42 32.98
C ASP A 262 -9.21 6.48 32.22
N ARG A 263 -10.50 6.54 32.53
CA ARG A 263 -11.46 7.45 31.88
C ARG A 263 -11.25 8.92 32.20
N ARG A 264 -10.43 9.25 33.22
CA ARG A 264 -10.09 10.63 33.59
C ARG A 264 -8.97 11.21 32.72
N ARG A 265 -8.21 10.36 32.04
CA ARG A 265 -7.15 10.81 31.13
C ARG A 265 -7.74 11.46 29.89
N LYS A 266 -7.10 12.53 29.43
CA LYS A 266 -7.46 13.21 28.19
C LYS A 266 -7.20 12.28 27.01
N PHE A 267 -8.19 12.15 26.12
CA PHE A 267 -8.05 11.42 24.88
C PHE A 267 -7.31 12.26 23.83
N GLU A 268 -6.36 11.64 23.14
CA GLU A 268 -5.64 12.24 22.02
C GLU A 268 -5.66 11.28 20.82
N ARG A 269 -5.87 11.82 19.62
CA ARG A 269 -5.71 11.09 18.35
C ARG A 269 -4.25 10.70 18.13
N ALA A 270 -3.98 9.85 17.14
CA ALA A 270 -2.63 9.52 16.73
C ALA A 270 -1.83 10.78 16.38
N LYS A 271 -0.59 10.85 16.87
CA LYS A 271 0.32 11.96 16.57
C LYS A 271 0.63 11.96 15.08
N ARG A 272 0.53 13.12 14.44
CA ARG A 272 0.91 13.29 13.03
C ARG A 272 2.41 13.06 12.86
N THR A 273 2.79 12.37 11.79
CA THR A 273 4.17 12.24 11.36
C THR A 273 4.59 13.53 10.68
N SER A 274 5.68 14.13 11.14
CA SER A 274 6.35 15.28 10.51
C SER A 274 7.12 14.88 9.26
#